data_AF-A0A7C5Z6P8-F1
#
_entry.id   AF-A0A7C5Z6P8-F1
#
_cell.length_a   1.000
_cell.length_b   1.000
_cell.length_c   1.000
_cell.angle_alpha   90.00
_cell.angle_beta   90.00
_cell.angle_gamma   90.00
#
_symmetry.space_group_name_H-M   'P 1'
#
loop_
_entity.id
_entity.type
_entity.pdbx_description
1 polymer ?
#
loop_
_entity_poly.entity_id
_entity_poly.type
_entity_poly.pdbx_seq_one_letter_code
_entity_poly.pdbx_strand_id
1 'polypeptide(L)' 'MVYNNHTTKRRRFKHLSEAEREIIEKLLELGHGIREIAKELGRGASTISREVKREQPPK' A
#
# COMPACT_ATOMS: atom_id res chain seq x y z
N MET A 1 -39.85 -6.69 -3.68
CA MET A 1 -38.88 -5.88 -2.91
C MET A 1 -37.51 -6.54 -3.05
N VAL A 2 -36.53 -5.89 -3.66
CA VAL A 2 -35.17 -6.45 -3.84
C VAL A 2 -34.34 -6.03 -2.62
N TYR A 3 -34.05 -6.99 -1.74
CA TYR A 3 -33.23 -6.75 -0.56
C TYR A 3 -31.75 -6.78 -0.97
N ASN A 4 -31.15 -5.61 -1.13
CA ASN A 4 -29.72 -5.47 -1.38
C ASN A 4 -28.93 -5.82 -0.11
N ASN A 5 -28.68 -7.11 0.11
CA ASN A 5 -27.89 -7.66 1.22
C ASN A 5 -26.38 -7.46 0.98
N HIS A 6 -25.92 -6.21 0.87
CA HIS A 6 -24.49 -5.92 0.78
C HIS A 6 -23.83 -6.09 2.15
N THR A 7 -23.18 -7.24 2.38
CA THR A 7 -22.50 -7.61 3.66
C THR A 7 -21.05 -7.12 3.75
N THR A 8 -20.67 -6.12 2.96
CA THR A 8 -19.29 -5.63 2.92
C THR A 8 -18.93 -4.89 4.21
N LYS A 9 -18.21 -5.57 5.12
CA LYS A 9 -17.67 -4.96 6.35
C LYS A 9 -16.85 -3.72 5.97
N ARG A 10 -17.15 -2.57 6.59
CA ARG A 10 -16.36 -1.34 6.45
C ARG A 10 -14.91 -1.64 6.82
N ARG A 11 -14.00 -1.63 5.85
CA ARG A 11 -12.56 -1.71 6.08
C ARG A 11 -12.05 -0.32 6.45
N ARG A 12 -11.31 -0.21 7.55
CA ARG A 12 -10.54 1.01 7.84
C ARG A 12 -9.28 0.98 6.97
N PHE A 13 -9.28 1.77 5.91
CA PHE A 13 -8.07 2.00 5.12
C PHE A 13 -7.13 2.86 5.97
N LYS A 14 -6.09 2.24 6.54
CA LYS A 14 -4.96 3.00 7.09
C LYS A 14 -4.13 3.48 5.90
N HIS A 15 -4.20 4.77 5.62
CA HIS A 15 -3.28 5.40 4.68
C HIS A 15 -1.84 5.22 5.17
N LEU A 16 -0.89 5.13 4.25
CA LEU A 16 0.52 5.21 4.59
C LEU A 16 0.79 6.59 5.18
N SER A 17 1.48 6.63 6.31
CA SER A 17 2.01 7.88 6.85
C SER A 17 3.10 8.41 5.91
N GLU A 18 3.34 9.71 5.94
CA GLU A 18 4.45 10.35 5.20
C GLU A 18 5.80 9.70 5.54
N ALA A 19 6.05 9.39 6.81
CA ALA A 19 7.25 8.68 7.23
C ALA A 19 7.37 7.27 6.61
N GLU A 20 6.24 6.56 6.46
CA GLU A 20 6.26 5.23 5.82
C GLU A 20 6.53 5.35 4.32
N ARG A 21 6.07 6.42 3.67
CA ARG A 21 6.36 6.71 2.26
C ARG A 21 7.83 7.00 2.04
N GLU A 22 8.42 7.87 2.87
CA GLU A 22 9.86 8.16 2.79
C GLU A 22 10.72 6.91 2.96
N ILE A 23 10.33 5.99 3.86
CA ILE A 23 11.04 4.71 4.05
C ILE A 23 10.89 3.83 2.81
N ILE A 24 9.69 3.74 2.23
CA ILE A 24 9.45 2.99 1.00
C ILE A 24 10.32 3.53 -0.14
N GLU A 25 10.33 4.85 -0.34
CA GLU A 25 11.09 5.52 -1.40
C GLU A 25 12.60 5.25 -1.25
N LYS A 26 13.16 5.48 -0.06
CA LYS A 26 14.58 5.19 0.23
C LYS A 26 14.94 3.73 -0.01
N LEU A 27 14.10 2.79 0.44
CA LEU A 27 14.36 1.37 0.25
C LEU A 27 14.26 0.96 -1.22
N LEU A 28 13.36 1.57 -1.99
CA LEU A 28 13.27 1.36 -3.44
C LEU A 28 14.48 1.94 -4.17
N GLU A 29 14.96 3.12 -3.79
CA GLU A 29 16.21 3.71 -4.32
C GLU A 29 17.43 2.82 -4.03
N LEU A 30 17.46 2.20 -2.86
CA LEU A 30 18.47 1.20 -2.48
C LEU A 30 18.32 -0.14 -3.22
N GLY A 31 17.25 -0.34 -3.99
CA GLY A 31 17.02 -1.54 -4.78
C GLY A 31 16.32 -2.68 -4.04
N HIS A 32 15.74 -2.43 -2.86
CA HIS A 32 14.99 -3.46 -2.13
C HIS A 32 13.69 -3.84 -2.84
N GLY A 33 13.33 -5.12 -2.72
CA GLY A 33 12.07 -5.62 -3.27
C GLY A 33 10.86 -5.20 -2.44
N ILE A 34 9.73 -4.98 -3.11
CA ILE A 34 8.43 -4.64 -2.49
C ILE A 34 8.06 -5.58 -1.34
N ARG A 35 8.39 -6.88 -1.46
CA ARG A 35 8.11 -7.89 -0.43
C ARG A 35 8.99 -7.75 0.81
N GLU A 36 10.22 -7.29 0.66
CA GLU A 36 11.15 -7.06 1.76
C GLU A 36 10.72 -5.84 2.55
N ILE A 37 10.45 -4.73 1.84
CA ILE A 37 9.89 -3.50 2.40
C ILE A 37 8.58 -3.77 3.16
N ALA A 38 7.70 -4.60 2.59
CA ALA A 38 6.45 -4.99 3.22
C ALA A 38 6.67 -5.75 4.55
N LYS A 39 7.67 -6.64 4.61
CA LYS A 39 8.01 -7.35 5.85
C LYS A 39 8.58 -6.41 6.90
N GLU A 40 9.46 -5.49 6.49
CA GLU A 40 10.10 -4.52 7.37
C GLU A 40 9.09 -3.55 7.99
N LEU A 41 8.17 -3.02 7.19
CA LEU A 41 7.12 -2.10 7.65
C LEU A 41 5.91 -2.81 8.28
N GLY A 42 5.86 -4.15 8.26
CA GLY A 42 4.68 -4.91 8.69
C GLY A 42 3.41 -4.59 7.88
N ARG A 43 3.57 -4.14 6.63
CA ARG A 43 2.48 -3.76 5.73
C ARG A 43 2.23 -4.85 4.69
N GLY A 44 1.02 -4.88 4.14
CA GLY A 44 0.72 -5.79 3.04
C GLY A 44 1.51 -5.38 1.79
N ALA A 45 2.12 -6.34 1.09
CA ALA A 45 2.83 -6.10 -0.17
C ALA A 45 1.94 -5.40 -1.23
N SER A 46 0.63 -5.67 -1.20
CA SER A 46 -0.35 -4.98 -2.06
C SER A 46 -0.52 -3.49 -1.73
N THR A 47 -0.26 -3.06 -0.50
CA THR A 47 -0.29 -1.65 -0.11
C THR A 47 0.94 -0.93 -0.66
N ILE A 48 2.13 -1.50 -0.46
CA ILE A 48 3.39 -0.96 -0.97
C ILE A 48 3.34 -0.86 -2.50
N SER A 49 2.94 -1.93 -3.19
CA SER A 49 2.83 -1.94 -4.66
C SER A 49 1.87 -0.87 -5.21
N ARG A 50 0.75 -0.61 -4.52
CA ARG A 50 -0.17 0.47 -4.92
C ARG A 50 0.44 1.86 -4.71
N GLU A 51 1.27 2.02 -3.69
CA GLU A 51 1.99 3.26 -3.44
C GLU A 51 3.05 3.52 -4.51
N VAL A 52 3.90 2.53 -4.80
CA VAL A 52 4.90 2.63 -5.88
C VAL A 52 4.25 2.96 -7.22
N LYS A 53 3.09 2.37 -7.51
CA LYS A 53 2.33 2.67 -8.73
C LYS A 53 1.71 4.08 -8.72
N ARG A 54 1.42 4.66 -7.56
CA ARG A 54 0.93 6.03 -7.42
C ARG A 54 2.04 7.06 -7.56
N GLU A 55 3.23 6.75 -7.08
CA GLU A 55 4.42 7.61 -7.18
C GLU A 55 5.04 7.59 -8.59
N GLN A 56 4.83 6.52 -9.36
CA GLN A 56 5.23 6.51 -10.77
C GLN A 56 4.27 7.37 -11.62
N PRO A 57 4.77 8.41 -12.32
CA PRO A 57 3.96 9.13 -13.29
C PRO A 57 3.50 8.18 -14.41
N PRO A 58 2.33 8.40 -15.01
CA PRO A 58 1.90 7.61 -16.16
C PRO A 58 2.96 7.73 -17.27
N LYS A 59 3.40 6.58 -17.79
CA LYS A 59 4.26 6.51 -18.97
C LYS A 59 3.59 7.13 -20.20
#